data_AF-A0A7K2JLM5-F1
#
_entry.id   AF-A0A7K2JLM5-F1
#
_cell.length_a   1.000
_cell.length_b   1.000
_cell.length_c   1.000
_cell.angle_alpha   90.00
_cell.angle_beta   90.00
_cell.angle_gamma   90.00
#
_symmetry.space_group_name_H-M   'P 1'
#
loop_
_entity.id
_entity.type
_entity.pdbx_description
1 polymer ?
#
loop_
_entity_poly.entity_id
_entity_poly.type
_entity_poly.pdbx_seq_one_letter_code
_entity_poly.pdbx_strand_id
1 'polypeptide(L)'
;MTRPLGDLSLPSAAQCVPVTVLALKVLADLRSWAAEHPQVLGATPIEALAISTAAISPWRGANELRPAARMYVWAYALDDHVEQNVRSLDELDDLFGRCEAVVRGGDRDDGHPLLASLSDWQSALERAPHYPKLAGLWGDRFAEALRGERYDWTAGLARDRGEGPSDPREYLTYAASSNAWITHFPRWATSDRDDLLDHLPVLDDALETIEVAVRLANDLATFERERAEPGQNNILMYDTTPAWVHDELDRHARKAQEQLGPLTAAGFAPAVELLRLLDWSVTFYSGADFRGWGSDRDLTGPRK
;
A
#
# COMPACT_ATOMS: atom_id res chain seq x y z
N MET A 1 -25.03 -3.40 -21.63
CA MET A 1 -24.92 -2.78 -22.97
C MET A 1 -23.48 -2.96 -23.43
N THR A 2 -23.22 -3.77 -24.46
CA THR A 2 -21.86 -3.97 -25.01
C THR A 2 -21.44 -2.75 -25.82
N ARG A 3 -20.40 -2.04 -25.36
CA ARG A 3 -19.78 -0.94 -26.10
C ARG A 3 -19.15 -1.49 -27.39
N PRO A 4 -19.18 -0.74 -28.51
CA PRO A 4 -18.45 -1.12 -29.70
C PRO A 4 -16.94 -1.13 -29.37
N LEU A 5 -16.24 -2.21 -29.70
CA LEU A 5 -14.80 -2.35 -29.47
C LEU A 5 -13.96 -1.23 -30.11
N GLY A 6 -14.51 -0.51 -31.11
CA GLY A 6 -13.85 0.57 -31.82
C GLY A 6 -13.58 1.84 -31.00
N ASP A 7 -14.27 2.03 -29.87
CA ASP A 7 -14.12 3.23 -29.02
C ASP A 7 -13.13 3.01 -27.85
N LEU A 8 -12.59 1.80 -27.70
CA LEU A 8 -11.65 1.45 -26.63
C LEU A 8 -10.21 1.50 -27.14
N SER A 9 -9.40 2.41 -26.59
CA SER A 9 -7.94 2.37 -26.78
C SER A 9 -7.35 1.28 -25.86
N LEU A 10 -7.34 0.04 -26.35
CA LEU A 10 -6.78 -1.10 -25.63
C LEU A 10 -5.30 -1.27 -25.97
N PRO A 11 -4.44 -1.65 -25.00
CA PRO A 11 -3.10 -2.11 -25.33
C PRO A 11 -3.20 -3.33 -26.25
N SER A 12 -2.28 -3.43 -27.21
CA SER A 12 -2.15 -4.65 -28.00
C SER A 12 -1.79 -5.82 -27.07
N ALA A 13 -2.20 -7.04 -27.45
CA ALA A 13 -1.85 -8.23 -26.68
C ALA A 13 -0.33 -8.35 -26.43
N ALA A 14 0.49 -7.96 -27.42
CA ALA A 14 1.94 -7.93 -27.29
C ALA A 14 2.45 -6.96 -26.21
N GLN A 15 1.76 -5.84 -25.98
CA GLN A 15 2.08 -4.91 -24.89
C GLN A 15 1.69 -5.45 -23.51
N CYS A 16 0.72 -6.34 -23.43
CA CYS A 16 0.30 -6.96 -22.15
C CYS A 16 1.26 -8.07 -21.69
N VAL A 17 1.85 -8.83 -22.62
CA VAL A 17 2.65 -10.03 -22.32
C VAL A 17 3.78 -9.77 -21.31
N PRO A 18 4.62 -8.72 -21.43
CA PRO A 18 5.72 -8.50 -20.49
C PRO A 18 5.24 -8.33 -19.04
N VAL A 19 4.18 -7.54 -18.84
CA VAL A 19 3.60 -7.29 -17.50
C VAL A 19 2.99 -8.58 -16.95
N THR A 20 2.26 -9.34 -17.77
CA THR A 20 1.68 -10.62 -17.35
C THR A 20 2.76 -11.63 -16.96
N VAL A 21 3.82 -11.78 -17.75
CA VAL A 21 4.93 -12.69 -17.43
C VAL A 21 5.65 -12.26 -16.15
N LEU A 22 5.85 -10.96 -15.95
CA LEU A 22 6.43 -10.43 -14.72
C LEU A 22 5.54 -10.73 -13.51
N ALA A 23 4.23 -10.49 -13.61
CA ALA A 23 3.26 -10.78 -12.56
C ALA A 23 3.26 -12.27 -12.19
N LEU A 24 3.31 -13.18 -13.17
CA LEU A 24 3.38 -14.63 -12.91
C LEU A 24 4.66 -15.04 -12.16
N LYS A 25 5.80 -14.41 -12.47
CA LYS A 25 7.06 -14.66 -11.76
C LYS A 25 7.01 -14.15 -10.32
N VAL A 26 6.45 -12.96 -10.11
CA VAL A 26 6.23 -12.40 -8.76
C VAL A 26 5.27 -13.29 -7.97
N LEU A 27 4.16 -13.71 -8.57
CA LEU A 27 3.17 -14.60 -7.95
C LEU A 27 3.78 -15.94 -7.53
N ALA A 28 4.64 -16.53 -8.36
CA ALA A 28 5.33 -17.77 -8.01
C ALA A 28 6.23 -17.60 -6.77
N ASP A 29 6.92 -16.48 -6.64
CA ASP A 29 7.71 -16.14 -5.45
C ASP A 29 6.82 -15.95 -4.22
N LEU A 30 5.75 -15.17 -4.35
CA LEU A 30 4.81 -14.93 -3.25
C LEU A 30 4.16 -16.21 -2.73
N ARG A 31 3.76 -17.13 -3.64
CA ARG A 31 3.22 -18.45 -3.25
C ARG A 31 4.23 -19.28 -2.48
N SER A 32 5.49 -19.28 -2.92
CA SER A 32 6.55 -20.00 -2.22
C SER A 32 6.79 -19.43 -0.83
N TRP A 33 6.85 -18.10 -0.70
CA TRP A 33 7.10 -17.43 0.57
C TRP A 33 5.91 -17.54 1.55
N ALA A 34 4.68 -17.36 1.07
CA ALA A 34 3.49 -17.51 1.89
C ALA A 34 3.33 -18.94 2.44
N ALA A 35 3.84 -19.96 1.75
CA ALA A 35 3.84 -21.33 2.21
C ALA A 35 4.78 -21.60 3.40
N GLU A 36 5.72 -20.70 3.70
CA GLU A 36 6.58 -20.78 4.90
C GLU A 36 5.82 -20.36 6.18
N HIS A 37 4.80 -19.49 6.03
CA HIS A 37 3.96 -19.00 7.13
C HIS A 37 2.46 -18.98 6.77
N PRO A 38 1.87 -20.14 6.41
CA PRO A 38 0.53 -20.22 5.81
C PRO A 38 -0.58 -19.71 6.73
N GLN A 39 -0.38 -19.75 8.06
CA GLN A 39 -1.33 -19.31 9.08
C GLN A 39 -1.62 -17.81 9.07
N VAL A 40 -0.70 -16.97 8.57
CA VAL A 40 -0.90 -15.51 8.48
C VAL A 40 -0.82 -15.00 7.06
N LEU A 41 0.02 -15.60 6.21
CA LEU A 41 0.21 -15.13 4.83
C LEU A 41 -0.75 -15.81 3.84
N GLY A 42 -1.30 -16.97 4.18
CA GLY A 42 -2.03 -17.84 3.24
C GLY A 42 -3.38 -17.29 2.76
N ALA A 43 -4.00 -16.38 3.53
CA ALA A 43 -5.29 -15.76 3.18
C ALA A 43 -5.15 -14.46 2.39
N THR A 44 -3.93 -13.94 2.24
CA THR A 44 -3.69 -12.64 1.57
C THR A 44 -3.97 -12.72 0.06
N PRO A 45 -4.36 -11.59 -0.58
CA PRO A 45 -4.72 -11.56 -2.00
C PRO A 45 -3.50 -11.54 -2.94
N ILE A 46 -2.65 -12.56 -2.85
CA ILE A 46 -1.33 -12.62 -3.51
C ILE A 46 -1.40 -12.44 -5.04
N GLU A 47 -2.48 -12.86 -5.71
CA GLU A 47 -2.67 -12.63 -7.15
C GLU A 47 -2.77 -11.14 -7.48
N ALA A 48 -3.62 -10.40 -6.76
CA ALA A 48 -3.82 -8.97 -6.98
C ALA A 48 -2.54 -8.19 -6.65
N LEU A 49 -1.85 -8.59 -5.57
CA LEU A 49 -0.60 -7.97 -5.15
C LEU A 49 0.54 -8.20 -6.16
N ALA A 50 0.64 -9.41 -6.74
CA ALA A 50 1.61 -9.71 -7.79
C ALA A 50 1.35 -8.89 -9.07
N ILE A 51 0.09 -8.80 -9.50
CA ILE A 51 -0.32 -8.00 -10.66
C ILE A 51 -0.01 -6.52 -10.43
N SER A 52 -0.37 -6.00 -9.26
CA SER A 52 -0.14 -4.60 -8.89
C SER A 52 1.34 -4.25 -8.90
N THR A 53 2.17 -5.10 -8.27
CA THR A 53 3.61 -4.89 -8.21
C THR A 53 4.23 -4.84 -9.62
N ALA A 54 3.83 -5.76 -10.51
CA ALA A 54 4.32 -5.80 -11.89
C ALA A 54 3.79 -4.64 -12.74
N ALA A 55 2.53 -4.24 -12.53
CA ALA A 55 1.92 -3.14 -13.26
C ALA A 55 2.51 -1.78 -12.86
N ILE A 56 2.87 -1.58 -11.59
CA ILE A 56 3.48 -0.31 -11.13
C ILE A 56 4.89 -0.14 -11.72
N SER A 57 5.69 -1.20 -11.77
CA SER A 57 7.12 -1.14 -12.15
C SER A 57 7.49 -2.13 -13.27
N PRO A 58 6.85 -2.08 -14.45
CA PRO A 58 6.95 -3.15 -15.47
C PRO A 58 8.33 -3.28 -16.14
N TRP A 59 9.22 -2.31 -15.93
CA TRP A 59 10.60 -2.35 -16.41
C TRP A 59 11.56 -3.08 -15.46
N ARG A 60 11.16 -3.33 -14.21
CA ARG A 60 11.98 -4.05 -13.23
C ARG A 60 11.90 -5.56 -13.45
N GLY A 61 12.96 -6.26 -13.06
CA GLY A 61 12.98 -7.72 -12.96
C GLY A 61 12.24 -8.24 -11.73
N ALA A 62 11.82 -9.51 -11.78
CA ALA A 62 11.10 -10.14 -10.66
C ALA A 62 11.91 -10.17 -9.36
N ASN A 63 13.25 -10.31 -9.44
CA ASN A 63 14.12 -10.29 -8.26
C ASN A 63 14.16 -8.91 -7.59
N GLU A 64 14.10 -7.83 -8.38
CA GLU A 64 14.07 -6.46 -7.87
C GLU A 64 12.70 -6.14 -7.23
N LEU A 65 11.63 -6.73 -7.76
CA LEU A 65 10.28 -6.55 -7.24
C LEU A 65 9.95 -7.44 -6.03
N ARG A 66 10.73 -8.51 -5.80
CA ARG A 66 10.49 -9.46 -4.71
C ARG A 66 10.31 -8.78 -3.35
N PRO A 67 11.23 -7.91 -2.88
CA PRO A 67 11.09 -7.31 -1.55
C PRO A 67 9.82 -6.46 -1.42
N ALA A 68 9.50 -5.66 -2.44
CA ALA A 68 8.27 -4.88 -2.45
C ALA A 68 7.01 -5.76 -2.41
N ALA A 69 6.94 -6.78 -3.27
CA ALA A 69 5.80 -7.68 -3.34
C ALA A 69 5.56 -8.42 -2.01
N ARG A 70 6.63 -8.86 -1.35
CA ARG A 70 6.53 -9.53 -0.03
C ARG A 70 6.08 -8.56 1.06
N MET A 71 6.52 -7.30 1.04
CA MET A 71 6.05 -6.28 1.98
C MET A 71 4.56 -5.97 1.77
N TYR A 72 4.07 -5.95 0.52
CA TYR A 72 2.62 -5.89 0.26
C TYR A 72 1.87 -7.03 0.97
N VAL A 73 2.32 -8.27 0.77
CA VAL A 73 1.69 -9.44 1.42
C VAL A 73 1.77 -9.34 2.94
N TRP A 74 2.90 -8.92 3.49
CA TRP A 74 3.09 -8.77 4.93
C TRP A 74 2.16 -7.70 5.52
N ALA A 75 2.06 -6.53 4.90
CA ALA A 75 1.20 -5.44 5.35
C ALA A 75 -0.28 -5.86 5.34
N TYR A 76 -0.74 -6.57 4.31
CA TYR A 76 -2.09 -7.14 4.29
C TYR A 76 -2.32 -8.18 5.40
N ALA A 77 -1.32 -9.03 5.66
CA ALA A 77 -1.42 -10.02 6.73
C ALA A 77 -1.42 -9.40 8.13
N LEU A 78 -0.70 -8.28 8.32
CA LEU A 78 -0.73 -7.51 9.56
C LEU A 78 -2.12 -6.90 9.76
N ASP A 79 -2.63 -6.20 8.75
CA ASP A 79 -3.95 -5.55 8.76
C ASP A 79 -5.05 -6.58 9.08
N ASP A 80 -5.08 -7.72 8.36
CA ASP A 80 -6.04 -8.81 8.62
C ASP A 80 -5.93 -9.35 10.05
N HIS A 81 -4.72 -9.49 10.58
CA HIS A 81 -4.50 -9.98 11.94
C HIS A 81 -4.95 -8.98 13.00
N VAL A 82 -4.65 -7.69 12.81
CA VAL A 82 -5.08 -6.61 13.70
C VAL A 82 -6.60 -6.55 13.76
N GLU A 83 -7.27 -6.62 12.62
CA GLU A 83 -8.74 -6.61 12.56
C GLU A 83 -9.37 -7.87 13.18
N GLN A 84 -8.82 -9.05 12.87
CA GLN A 84 -9.50 -10.31 13.15
C GLN A 84 -9.09 -10.94 14.47
N ASN A 85 -7.88 -10.68 14.98
CA ASN A 85 -7.31 -11.43 16.09
C ASN A 85 -7.01 -10.58 17.32
N VAL A 86 -6.57 -9.34 17.16
CA VAL A 86 -6.23 -8.47 18.29
C VAL A 86 -7.50 -8.11 19.09
N ARG A 87 -7.41 -8.18 20.43
CA ARG A 87 -8.53 -7.98 21.36
C ARG A 87 -8.33 -6.87 22.36
N SER A 88 -7.13 -6.30 22.45
CA SER A 88 -6.83 -5.24 23.41
C SER A 88 -5.76 -4.30 22.88
N LEU A 89 -5.74 -3.08 23.44
CA LEU A 89 -4.73 -2.09 23.10
C LEU A 89 -3.32 -2.54 23.54
N ASP A 90 -3.22 -3.24 24.66
CA ASP A 90 -1.94 -3.78 25.14
C ASP A 90 -1.38 -4.85 24.19
N GLU A 91 -2.24 -5.71 23.63
CA GLU A 91 -1.85 -6.70 22.61
C GLU A 91 -1.40 -6.03 21.30
N LEU A 92 -2.11 -4.98 20.88
CA LEU A 92 -1.73 -4.19 19.71
C LEU A 92 -0.38 -3.50 19.90
N ASP A 93 -0.20 -2.83 21.04
CA ASP A 93 1.01 -2.08 21.38
C ASP A 93 2.23 -3.03 21.55
N ASP A 94 2.04 -4.25 22.09
CA ASP A 94 3.10 -5.28 22.14
C ASP A 94 3.51 -5.73 20.73
N LEU A 95 2.53 -6.09 19.88
CA LEU A 95 2.81 -6.53 18.51
C LEU A 95 3.55 -5.44 17.72
N PHE A 96 3.06 -4.21 17.76
CA PHE A 96 3.67 -3.09 17.02
C PHE A 96 5.05 -2.73 17.57
N GLY A 97 5.24 -2.71 18.90
CA GLY A 97 6.54 -2.50 19.51
C GLY A 97 7.58 -3.54 19.07
N ARG A 98 7.16 -4.80 18.91
CA ARG A 98 8.03 -5.87 18.41
C ARG A 98 8.32 -5.75 16.91
N CYS A 99 7.33 -5.37 16.10
CA CYS A 99 7.56 -5.03 14.69
C CYS A 99 8.58 -3.89 14.52
N GLU A 100 8.46 -2.82 15.31
CA GLU A 100 9.42 -1.72 15.31
C GLU A 100 10.81 -2.15 15.77
N ALA A 101 10.91 -3.04 16.77
CA ALA A 101 12.19 -3.58 17.22
C ALA A 101 12.90 -4.39 16.12
N VAL A 102 12.15 -5.20 15.35
CA VAL A 102 12.70 -5.92 14.19
C VAL A 102 13.24 -4.93 13.15
N VAL A 103 12.45 -3.90 12.80
CA VAL A 103 12.81 -2.94 11.74
C VAL A 103 13.98 -2.02 12.13
N ARG A 104 13.98 -1.48 13.36
CA ARG A 104 15.02 -0.53 13.81
C ARG A 104 16.25 -1.22 14.38
N GLY A 105 16.06 -2.31 15.11
CA GLY A 105 17.13 -3.03 15.79
C GLY A 105 17.79 -4.10 14.93
N GLY A 106 17.09 -4.61 13.92
CA GLY A 106 17.51 -5.82 13.20
C GLY A 106 17.39 -7.09 14.05
N ASP A 107 16.76 -6.99 15.23
CA ASP A 107 16.59 -8.10 16.15
C ASP A 107 15.55 -9.07 15.58
N ARG A 108 16.00 -10.30 15.28
CA ARG A 108 15.10 -11.36 14.85
C ARG A 108 14.12 -11.70 15.96
N ASP A 109 12.83 -11.75 15.62
CA ASP A 109 11.77 -12.21 16.51
C ASP A 109 10.93 -13.31 15.82
N ASP A 110 11.01 -14.53 16.35
CA ASP A 110 10.26 -15.70 15.86
C ASP A 110 9.02 -16.02 16.71
N GLY A 111 8.66 -15.17 17.68
CA GLY A 111 7.57 -15.42 18.62
C GLY A 111 6.18 -15.31 18.02
N HIS A 112 6.04 -14.78 16.81
CA HIS A 112 4.80 -14.75 16.04
C HIS A 112 5.10 -14.91 14.54
N PRO A 113 4.24 -15.58 13.74
CA PRO A 113 4.47 -15.73 12.29
C PRO A 113 4.65 -14.42 11.51
N LEU A 114 3.95 -13.34 11.88
CA LEU A 114 4.17 -12.02 11.28
C LEU A 114 5.56 -11.47 11.61
N LEU A 115 6.05 -11.68 12.83
CA LEU A 115 7.37 -11.22 13.26
C LEU A 115 8.49 -12.05 12.62
N ALA A 116 8.30 -13.36 12.50
CA ALA A 116 9.26 -14.24 11.84
C ALA A 116 9.42 -13.86 10.35
N SER A 117 8.29 -13.69 9.65
CA SER A 117 8.28 -13.28 8.25
C SER A 117 8.83 -11.86 8.04
N LEU A 118 8.54 -10.91 8.94
CA LEU A 118 9.16 -9.58 8.94
C LEU A 118 10.67 -9.66 9.16
N SER A 119 11.13 -10.50 10.09
CA SER A 119 12.56 -10.67 10.42
C SER A 119 13.34 -11.21 9.22
N ASP A 120 12.79 -12.22 8.54
CA ASP A 120 13.39 -12.78 7.33
C ASP A 120 13.43 -11.75 6.19
N TRP A 121 12.35 -10.98 6.04
CA TRP A 121 12.25 -9.93 5.04
C TRP A 121 13.24 -8.78 5.32
N GLN A 122 13.31 -8.31 6.55
CA GLN A 122 14.18 -7.23 7.02
C GLN A 122 15.66 -7.61 6.84
N SER A 123 16.05 -8.82 7.26
CA SER A 123 17.40 -9.36 7.04
C SER A 123 17.79 -9.41 5.56
N ALA A 124 16.82 -9.64 4.67
CA ALA A 124 17.05 -9.60 3.23
C ALA A 124 17.21 -8.16 2.71
N LEU A 125 16.41 -7.22 3.20
CA LEU A 125 16.45 -5.82 2.80
C LEU A 125 17.75 -5.12 3.26
N GLU A 126 18.28 -5.48 4.43
CA GLU A 126 19.52 -4.92 4.99
C GLU A 126 20.73 -5.09 4.07
N ARG A 127 20.68 -6.10 3.19
CA ARG A 127 21.73 -6.38 2.19
C ARG A 127 21.59 -5.54 0.92
N ALA A 128 20.53 -4.74 0.79
CA ALA A 128 20.27 -3.93 -0.37
C ALA A 128 21.21 -2.71 -0.42
N PRO A 129 21.66 -2.26 -1.61
CA PRO A 129 22.73 -1.27 -1.75
C PRO A 129 22.47 0.06 -1.02
N HIS A 130 21.24 0.56 -1.08
CA HIS A 130 20.90 1.85 -0.46
C HIS A 130 20.32 1.72 0.94
N TYR A 131 20.03 0.50 1.42
CA TYR A 131 19.43 0.31 2.74
C TYR A 131 20.21 1.01 3.87
N PRO A 132 21.54 0.88 3.99
CA PRO A 132 22.28 1.51 5.10
C PRO A 132 22.11 3.04 5.16
N LYS A 133 21.90 3.68 4.01
CA LYS A 133 21.70 5.14 3.91
C LYS A 133 20.24 5.54 4.16
N LEU A 134 19.31 4.61 4.00
CA LEU A 134 17.87 4.81 4.11
C LEU A 134 17.27 4.23 5.39
N ALA A 135 18.05 3.50 6.21
CA ALA A 135 17.56 2.77 7.38
C ALA A 135 16.83 3.66 8.41
N GLY A 136 17.30 4.90 8.61
CA GLY A 136 16.61 5.86 9.49
C GLY A 136 15.22 6.22 8.96
N LEU A 137 15.14 6.62 7.68
CA LEU A 137 13.88 6.94 7.02
C LEU A 137 12.92 5.74 7.01
N TRP A 138 13.43 4.53 6.74
CA TRP A 138 12.67 3.29 6.83
C TRP A 138 12.03 3.11 8.20
N GLY A 139 12.82 3.19 9.27
CA GLY A 139 12.33 3.00 10.63
C GLY A 139 11.29 4.05 11.05
N ASP A 140 11.46 5.30 10.63
CA ASP A 140 10.54 6.38 10.98
C ASP A 140 9.19 6.24 10.27
N ARG A 141 9.22 5.90 8.97
CA ARG A 141 8.02 5.73 8.16
C ARG A 141 7.28 4.44 8.48
N PHE A 142 8.00 3.38 8.81
CA PHE A 142 7.39 2.14 9.31
C PHE A 142 6.66 2.37 10.65
N ALA A 143 7.28 3.09 11.60
CA ALA A 143 6.61 3.45 12.84
C ALA A 143 5.40 4.38 12.60
N GLU A 144 5.47 5.27 11.60
CA GLU A 144 4.33 6.11 11.21
C GLU A 144 3.15 5.29 10.69
N ALA A 145 3.38 4.28 9.85
CA ALA A 145 2.34 3.38 9.37
C ALA A 145 1.66 2.63 10.53
N LEU A 146 2.44 2.09 11.47
CA LEU A 146 1.89 1.42 12.67
C LEU A 146 1.10 2.37 13.58
N ARG A 147 1.53 3.62 13.73
CA ARG A 147 0.72 4.65 14.41
C ARG A 147 -0.61 4.89 13.71
N GLY A 148 -0.61 4.86 12.38
CA GLY A 148 -1.82 4.94 11.58
C GLY A 148 -2.77 3.76 11.84
N GLU A 149 -2.28 2.53 11.73
CA GLU A 149 -3.09 1.33 12.00
C GLU A 149 -3.64 1.32 13.43
N ARG A 150 -2.84 1.77 14.39
CA ARG A 150 -3.27 1.92 15.78
C ARG A 150 -4.39 2.94 15.92
N TYR A 151 -4.29 4.07 15.23
CA TYR A 151 -5.36 5.06 15.18
C TYR A 151 -6.64 4.44 14.61
N ASP A 152 -6.57 3.74 13.47
CA ASP A 152 -7.72 3.11 12.84
C ASP A 152 -8.42 2.12 13.78
N TRP A 153 -7.66 1.26 14.47
CA TRP A 153 -8.20 0.32 15.44
C TRP A 153 -8.90 1.03 16.62
N THR A 154 -8.25 2.06 17.19
CA THR A 154 -8.82 2.79 18.33
C THR A 154 -10.05 3.63 17.96
N ALA A 155 -10.03 4.29 16.80
CA ALA A 155 -11.13 5.08 16.27
C ALA A 155 -12.34 4.20 15.92
N GLY A 156 -12.10 3.05 15.28
CA GLY A 156 -13.15 2.07 15.00
C GLY A 156 -13.84 1.55 16.25
N LEU A 157 -13.08 1.22 17.31
CA LEU A 157 -13.66 0.82 18.59
C LEU A 157 -14.40 1.95 19.31
N ALA A 158 -13.90 3.18 19.24
CA ALA A 158 -14.59 4.34 19.81
C ALA A 158 -15.93 4.58 19.09
N ARG A 159 -15.95 4.48 17.75
CA ARG A 159 -17.16 4.56 16.93
C ARG A 159 -18.19 3.50 17.32
N ASP A 160 -17.77 2.25 17.54
CA ASP A 160 -18.69 1.17 17.98
C ASP A 160 -19.36 1.47 19.34
N ARG A 161 -18.73 2.31 20.17
CA ARG A 161 -19.30 2.80 21.44
C ARG A 161 -20.12 4.11 21.30
N GLY A 162 -20.19 4.68 20.10
CA GLY A 162 -20.81 5.99 19.86
C GLY A 162 -19.92 7.19 20.26
N GLU A 163 -18.62 6.97 20.40
CA GLU A 163 -17.60 7.93 20.85
C GLU A 163 -16.54 8.22 19.78
N GLY A 164 -16.82 7.86 18.52
CA GLY A 164 -15.85 7.99 17.42
C GLY A 164 -15.44 9.44 17.15
N PRO A 165 -14.20 9.68 16.71
CA PRO A 165 -13.76 11.01 16.30
C PRO A 165 -14.61 11.55 15.15
N SER A 166 -14.75 12.88 15.09
CA SER A 166 -15.59 13.58 14.11
C SER A 166 -14.81 14.54 13.22
N ASP A 167 -13.49 14.68 13.43
CA ASP A 167 -12.66 15.56 12.62
C ASP A 167 -12.02 14.79 11.45
N PRO A 168 -12.49 14.98 10.21
CA PRO A 168 -11.89 14.32 9.05
C PRO A 168 -10.46 14.77 8.79
N ARG A 169 -10.01 15.93 9.32
CA ARG A 169 -8.62 16.37 9.18
C ARG A 169 -7.68 15.58 10.08
N GLU A 170 -8.12 15.24 11.30
CA GLU A 170 -7.38 14.35 12.19
C GLU A 170 -7.18 12.98 11.53
N TYR A 171 -8.24 12.39 10.97
CA TYR A 171 -8.17 11.12 10.25
C TYR A 171 -7.07 11.10 9.18
N LEU A 172 -6.99 12.14 8.35
CA LEU A 172 -6.01 12.22 7.27
C LEU A 172 -4.56 12.35 7.75
N THR A 173 -4.31 12.72 9.01
CA THR A 173 -2.95 12.69 9.58
C THR A 173 -2.42 11.27 9.78
N TYR A 174 -3.30 10.27 9.79
CA TYR A 174 -2.98 8.86 10.00
C TYR A 174 -3.05 8.04 8.70
N ALA A 175 -3.08 8.69 7.53
CA ALA A 175 -3.20 8.03 6.22
C ALA A 175 -2.07 7.02 5.88
N ALA A 176 -0.96 7.06 6.62
CA ALA A 176 0.10 6.06 6.54
C ALA A 176 -0.39 4.64 6.88
N SER A 177 -1.55 4.49 7.54
CA SER A 177 -2.21 3.19 7.72
C SER A 177 -2.57 2.50 6.39
N SER A 178 -2.60 3.23 5.27
CA SER A 178 -2.76 2.64 3.94
C SER A 178 -1.56 1.77 3.50
N ASN A 179 -0.44 1.87 4.22
CA ASN A 179 0.79 1.12 3.98
C ASN A 179 1.43 1.35 2.59
N ALA A 180 1.00 2.36 1.83
CA ALA A 180 1.50 2.57 0.48
C ALA A 180 2.98 2.99 0.50
N TRP A 181 3.43 3.72 1.52
CA TRP A 181 4.83 4.09 1.66
C TRP A 181 5.71 2.89 1.97
N ILE A 182 5.36 2.11 2.99
CA ILE A 182 6.19 0.97 3.44
C ILE A 182 6.29 -0.13 2.37
N THR A 183 5.24 -0.30 1.57
CA THR A 183 5.22 -1.28 0.46
C THR A 183 5.94 -0.77 -0.80
N HIS A 184 6.16 0.55 -0.91
CA HIS A 184 6.93 1.14 -2.00
C HIS A 184 8.43 1.22 -1.71
N PHE A 185 8.81 1.58 -0.48
CA PHE A 185 10.19 1.77 -0.01
C PHE A 185 11.22 0.75 -0.53
N PRO A 186 10.93 -0.57 -0.59
CA PRO A 186 11.93 -1.56 -0.99
C PRO A 186 12.46 -1.33 -2.42
N ARG A 187 11.71 -0.63 -3.28
CA ARG A 187 12.15 -0.22 -4.63
C ARG A 187 13.29 0.80 -4.61
N TRP A 188 13.35 1.63 -3.56
CA TRP A 188 14.44 2.59 -3.33
C TRP A 188 15.66 1.89 -2.74
N ALA A 189 15.46 1.07 -1.71
CA ALA A 189 16.54 0.33 -1.06
C ALA A 189 17.32 -0.58 -2.04
N THR A 190 16.60 -1.19 -2.99
CA THR A 190 17.15 -2.10 -4.01
C THR A 190 17.58 -1.41 -5.31
N SER A 191 17.38 -0.10 -5.44
CA SER A 191 17.78 0.62 -6.65
C SER A 191 19.31 0.62 -6.81
N ASP A 192 19.76 0.56 -8.07
CA ASP A 192 21.15 0.71 -8.48
C ASP A 192 21.51 2.15 -8.88
N ARG A 193 20.59 3.10 -8.70
CA ARG A 193 20.80 4.50 -9.10
C ARG A 193 21.59 5.29 -8.07
N ASP A 194 22.65 5.95 -8.53
CA ASP A 194 23.50 6.79 -7.67
C ASP A 194 22.82 8.13 -7.30
N ASP A 195 21.99 8.67 -8.18
CA ASP A 195 21.29 9.95 -8.02
C ASP A 195 19.96 9.84 -7.25
N LEU A 196 19.60 8.64 -6.78
CA LEU A 196 18.37 8.42 -6.00
C LEU A 196 18.31 9.31 -4.76
N LEU A 197 19.42 9.38 -4.03
CA LEU A 197 19.48 10.08 -2.74
C LEU A 197 19.36 11.59 -2.88
N ASP A 198 19.82 12.15 -4.00
CA ASP A 198 19.72 13.58 -4.30
C ASP A 198 18.26 14.02 -4.51
N HIS A 199 17.40 13.08 -4.92
CA HIS A 199 15.98 13.31 -5.17
C HIS A 199 15.06 12.75 -4.08
N LEU A 200 15.61 12.05 -3.08
CA LEU A 200 14.84 11.40 -2.03
C LEU A 200 13.87 12.34 -1.29
N PRO A 201 14.23 13.58 -0.91
CA PRO A 201 13.28 14.47 -0.24
C PRO A 201 12.01 14.74 -1.07
N VAL A 202 12.15 14.90 -2.39
CA VAL A 202 10.99 15.12 -3.28
C VAL A 202 10.16 13.85 -3.44
N LEU A 203 10.82 12.69 -3.52
CA LEU A 203 10.14 11.41 -3.62
C LEU A 203 9.36 11.06 -2.35
N ASP A 204 9.95 11.31 -1.18
CA ASP A 204 9.36 11.07 0.14
C ASP A 204 8.11 11.95 0.34
N ASP A 205 8.23 13.27 0.17
CA ASP A 205 7.10 14.23 0.26
C ASP A 205 5.95 13.90 -0.71
N ALA A 206 6.29 13.40 -1.90
CA ALA A 206 5.30 12.98 -2.89
C ALA A 206 4.62 11.67 -2.49
N LEU A 207 5.35 10.71 -1.93
CA LEU A 207 4.81 9.43 -1.50
C LEU A 207 3.88 9.59 -0.29
N GLU A 208 4.21 10.45 0.69
CA GLU A 208 3.26 10.85 1.75
C GLU A 208 1.96 11.42 1.16
N THR A 209 2.08 12.28 0.15
CA THR A 209 0.92 12.89 -0.50
C THR A 209 0.09 11.82 -1.25
N ILE A 210 0.75 10.82 -1.85
CA ILE A 210 0.12 9.68 -2.51
C ILE A 210 -0.61 8.79 -1.50
N GLU A 211 -0.04 8.53 -0.32
CA GLU A 211 -0.69 7.72 0.74
C GLU A 211 -2.07 8.25 1.09
N VAL A 212 -2.21 9.58 1.24
CA VAL A 212 -3.52 10.19 1.49
C VAL A 212 -4.49 9.91 0.33
N ALA A 213 -4.06 10.05 -0.92
CA ALA A 213 -4.91 9.76 -2.07
C ALA A 213 -5.29 8.27 -2.15
N VAL A 214 -4.36 7.37 -1.82
CA VAL A 214 -4.60 5.91 -1.79
C VAL A 214 -5.59 5.55 -0.69
N ARG A 215 -5.43 6.10 0.51
CA ARG A 215 -6.37 5.91 1.64
C ARG A 215 -7.78 6.36 1.24
N LEU A 216 -7.92 7.56 0.70
CA LEU A 216 -9.23 8.07 0.28
C LEU A 216 -9.87 7.24 -0.84
N ALA A 217 -9.07 6.73 -1.78
CA ALA A 217 -9.56 5.84 -2.83
C ALA A 217 -10.05 4.50 -2.27
N ASN A 218 -9.30 3.93 -1.31
CA ASN A 218 -9.69 2.73 -0.59
C ASN A 218 -11.01 2.95 0.16
N ASP A 219 -11.11 4.02 0.97
CA ASP A 219 -12.30 4.33 1.77
C ASP A 219 -13.56 4.43 0.90
N LEU A 220 -13.47 5.09 -0.27
CA LEU A 220 -14.57 5.17 -1.23
C LEU A 220 -15.01 3.80 -1.77
N ALA A 221 -14.05 2.90 -1.95
CA ALA A 221 -14.29 1.56 -2.50
C ALA A 221 -14.90 0.60 -1.47
N THR A 222 -14.53 0.74 -0.21
CA THR A 222 -14.83 -0.24 0.84
C THR A 222 -15.92 0.21 1.82
N PHE A 223 -16.33 1.49 1.80
CA PHE A 223 -17.30 2.06 2.73
C PHE A 223 -18.58 1.25 2.92
N GLU A 224 -19.18 0.75 1.84
CA GLU A 224 -20.44 0.00 1.90
C GLU A 224 -20.32 -1.30 2.71
N ARG A 225 -19.15 -1.96 2.64
CA ARG A 225 -18.83 -3.12 3.48
C ARG A 225 -18.52 -2.67 4.90
N GLU A 226 -17.57 -1.75 5.04
CA GLU A 226 -16.98 -1.37 6.33
C GLU A 226 -17.98 -0.72 7.29
N ARG A 227 -18.97 0.01 6.78
CA ARG A 227 -20.01 0.61 7.64
C ARG A 227 -20.90 -0.40 8.36
N ALA A 228 -20.97 -1.63 7.86
CA ALA A 228 -21.75 -2.70 8.46
C ALA A 228 -20.91 -3.56 9.43
N GLU A 229 -19.59 -3.36 9.44
CA GLU A 229 -18.65 -4.18 10.20
C GLU A 229 -18.17 -3.45 11.47
N PRO A 230 -18.22 -4.11 12.64
CA PRO A 230 -17.64 -3.57 13.88
C PRO A 230 -16.13 -3.30 13.73
N GLY A 231 -15.64 -2.29 14.44
CA GLY A 231 -14.20 -1.98 14.53
C GLY A 231 -13.60 -1.29 13.30
N GLN A 232 -14.36 -1.09 12.23
CA GLN A 232 -13.88 -0.44 11.01
C GLN A 232 -13.76 1.09 11.14
N ASN A 233 -12.83 1.70 10.40
CA ASN A 233 -12.63 3.14 10.38
C ASN A 233 -12.49 3.67 8.96
N ASN A 234 -13.38 4.56 8.55
CA ASN A 234 -13.46 5.06 7.17
C ASN A 234 -13.87 6.53 7.18
N ILE A 235 -13.25 7.36 6.34
CA ILE A 235 -13.49 8.81 6.32
C ILE A 235 -14.96 9.21 6.10
N LEU A 236 -15.76 8.39 5.42
CA LEU A 236 -17.18 8.63 5.19
C LEU A 236 -18.05 8.47 6.45
N MET A 237 -17.42 8.11 7.57
CA MET A 237 -18.05 8.02 8.90
C MET A 237 -17.83 9.30 9.72
N TYR A 238 -17.12 10.31 9.20
CA TYR A 238 -16.71 11.55 9.90
C TYR A 238 -17.52 12.79 9.45
N ASP A 239 -18.84 12.65 9.29
CA ASP A 239 -19.73 13.71 8.77
C ASP A 239 -19.24 14.33 7.43
N THR A 240 -18.58 13.52 6.61
CA THR A 240 -18.13 13.91 5.26
C THR A 240 -19.13 13.47 4.19
N THR A 241 -18.85 13.83 2.94
CA THR A 241 -19.63 13.38 1.78
C THR A 241 -18.70 12.76 0.74
N PRO A 242 -19.18 11.83 -0.11
CA PRO A 242 -18.37 11.29 -1.21
C PRO A 242 -17.78 12.36 -2.12
N ALA A 243 -18.51 13.47 -2.35
CA ALA A 243 -18.00 14.59 -3.14
C ALA A 243 -16.79 15.26 -2.47
N TRP A 244 -16.85 15.50 -1.16
CA TRP A 244 -15.72 16.03 -0.41
C TRP A 244 -14.51 15.09 -0.46
N VAL A 245 -14.73 13.78 -0.32
CA VAL A 245 -13.66 12.77 -0.38
C VAL A 245 -13.01 12.76 -1.77
N HIS A 246 -13.80 12.83 -2.84
CA HIS A 246 -13.28 12.98 -4.20
C HIS A 246 -12.46 14.27 -4.39
N ASP A 247 -12.94 15.40 -3.87
CA ASP A 247 -12.21 16.68 -3.95
C ASP A 247 -10.85 16.61 -3.24
N GLU A 248 -10.79 15.97 -2.07
CA GLU A 248 -9.54 15.76 -1.32
C GLU A 248 -8.60 14.78 -2.04
N LEU A 249 -9.12 13.67 -2.55
CA LEU A 249 -8.36 12.72 -3.37
C LEU A 249 -7.72 13.43 -4.56
N ASP A 250 -8.51 14.19 -5.32
CA ASP A 250 -8.05 14.94 -6.49
C ASP A 250 -7.02 16.01 -6.12
N ARG A 251 -7.19 16.68 -4.98
CA ARG A 251 -6.24 17.68 -4.46
C ARG A 251 -4.89 17.04 -4.17
N HIS A 252 -4.88 15.89 -3.48
CA HIS A 252 -3.65 15.16 -3.17
C HIS A 252 -3.01 14.56 -4.43
N ALA A 253 -3.80 13.97 -5.33
CA ALA A 253 -3.30 13.43 -6.59
C ALA A 253 -2.63 14.52 -7.46
N ARG A 254 -3.24 15.70 -7.61
CA ARG A 254 -2.64 16.83 -8.32
C ARG A 254 -1.35 17.32 -7.66
N LYS A 255 -1.34 17.46 -6.34
CA LYS A 255 -0.14 17.88 -5.61
C LYS A 255 1.04 16.92 -5.85
N ALA A 256 0.80 15.60 -5.78
CA ALA A 256 1.82 14.60 -6.06
C ALA A 256 2.32 14.68 -7.53
N GLN A 257 1.41 14.89 -8.49
CA GLN A 257 1.76 15.11 -9.90
C GLN A 257 2.62 16.36 -10.10
N GLU A 258 2.31 17.46 -9.42
CA GLU A 258 3.08 18.69 -9.47
C GLU A 258 4.48 18.51 -8.86
N GLN A 259 4.59 17.85 -7.70
CA GLN A 259 5.86 17.54 -7.03
C GLN A 259 6.78 16.68 -7.92
N LEU A 260 6.21 15.66 -8.59
CA LEU A 260 6.96 14.70 -9.41
C LEU A 260 7.13 15.14 -10.88
N GLY A 261 6.45 16.19 -11.31
CA GLY A 261 6.43 16.66 -12.70
C GLY A 261 7.83 16.89 -13.30
N PRO A 262 8.72 17.65 -12.65
CA PRO A 262 10.07 17.88 -13.16
C PRO A 262 10.89 16.59 -13.33
N LEU A 263 10.82 15.67 -12.37
CA LEU A 263 11.57 14.40 -12.40
C LEU A 263 11.01 13.45 -13.46
N THR A 264 9.70 13.37 -13.60
CA THR A 264 9.05 12.51 -14.60
C THR A 264 9.28 13.02 -16.02
N ALA A 265 9.26 14.34 -16.24
CA ALA A 265 9.65 14.96 -17.51
C ALA A 265 11.11 14.66 -17.90
N ALA A 266 11.99 14.49 -16.91
CA ALA A 266 13.38 14.08 -17.11
C ALA A 266 13.55 12.55 -17.28
N GLY A 267 12.47 11.77 -17.22
CA GLY A 267 12.51 10.31 -17.32
C GLY A 267 13.08 9.62 -16.08
N PHE A 268 13.03 10.27 -14.91
CA PHE A 268 13.56 9.72 -13.67
C PHE A 268 12.66 8.59 -13.14
N ALA A 269 13.14 7.34 -13.30
CA ALA A 269 12.32 6.15 -13.09
C ALA A 269 11.62 6.10 -11.72
N PRO A 270 12.26 6.38 -10.56
CA PRO A 270 11.56 6.35 -9.27
C PRO A 270 10.34 7.29 -9.19
N ALA A 271 10.42 8.48 -9.80
CA ALA A 271 9.28 9.40 -9.86
C ALA A 271 8.16 8.88 -10.78
N VAL A 272 8.53 8.20 -11.88
CA VAL A 272 7.56 7.52 -12.74
C VAL A 272 6.88 6.35 -11.99
N GLU A 273 7.60 5.60 -11.16
CA GLU A 273 7.02 4.55 -10.31
C GLU A 273 5.97 5.10 -9.35
N LEU A 274 6.25 6.25 -8.72
CA LEU A 274 5.30 6.90 -7.81
C LEU A 274 4.02 7.36 -8.53
N LEU A 275 4.13 7.96 -9.72
CA LEU A 275 2.93 8.30 -10.50
C LEU A 275 2.14 7.06 -10.95
N ARG A 276 2.83 5.97 -11.26
CA ARG A 276 2.16 4.70 -11.59
C ARG A 276 1.52 4.06 -10.37
N LEU A 277 2.12 4.15 -9.18
CA LEU A 277 1.51 3.73 -7.92
C LEU A 277 0.21 4.51 -7.68
N LEU A 278 0.24 5.83 -7.80
CA LEU A 278 -0.93 6.68 -7.64
C LEU A 278 -2.05 6.30 -8.63
N ASP A 279 -1.75 6.26 -9.92
CA ASP A 279 -2.76 5.95 -10.96
C ASP A 279 -3.29 4.52 -10.82
N TRP A 280 -2.41 3.54 -10.53
CA TRP A 280 -2.81 2.16 -10.29
C TRP A 280 -3.75 2.05 -9.10
N SER A 281 -3.37 2.57 -7.93
CA SER A 281 -4.16 2.41 -6.71
C SER A 281 -5.52 3.11 -6.82
N VAL A 282 -5.57 4.35 -7.31
CA VAL A 282 -6.83 5.09 -7.49
C VAL A 282 -7.74 4.38 -8.51
N THR A 283 -7.18 3.94 -9.63
CA THR A 283 -7.98 3.26 -10.67
C THR A 283 -8.42 1.87 -10.22
N PHE A 284 -7.55 1.11 -9.55
CA PHE A 284 -7.86 -0.22 -9.05
C PHE A 284 -9.02 -0.16 -8.05
N TYR A 285 -8.93 0.72 -7.04
CA TYR A 285 -10.01 0.90 -6.05
C TYR A 285 -11.31 1.41 -6.66
N SER A 286 -11.27 2.13 -7.80
CA SER A 286 -12.50 2.59 -8.47
C SER A 286 -13.39 1.47 -9.04
N GLY A 287 -12.86 0.25 -9.21
CA GLY A 287 -13.62 -0.88 -9.75
C GLY A 287 -13.26 -2.25 -9.20
N ALA A 288 -12.39 -2.34 -8.20
CA ALA A 288 -12.10 -3.57 -7.48
C ALA A 288 -11.66 -3.26 -6.04
N ASP A 289 -11.65 -4.30 -5.21
CA ASP A 289 -10.99 -4.30 -3.92
C ASP A 289 -10.06 -5.52 -3.89
N PHE A 290 -8.91 -5.38 -3.23
CA PHE A 290 -7.90 -6.43 -3.09
C PHE A 290 -8.45 -7.66 -2.37
N ARG A 291 -9.36 -7.48 -1.39
CA ARG A 291 -9.90 -8.57 -0.54
C ARG A 291 -11.10 -9.32 -1.12
N GLY A 292 -11.64 -8.87 -2.25
CA GLY A 292 -12.80 -9.50 -2.85
C GLY A 292 -13.40 -8.57 -3.88
N TRP A 293 -13.24 -8.96 -5.15
CA TRP A 293 -13.72 -8.30 -6.36
C TRP A 293 -14.92 -7.38 -6.12
N GLY A 294 -14.63 -6.09 -5.95
CA GLY A 294 -15.59 -5.02 -5.73
C GLY A 294 -16.56 -4.88 -6.91
N SER A 295 -17.68 -4.20 -6.63
CA SER A 295 -18.86 -3.93 -7.46
C SER A 295 -18.70 -4.06 -8.98
N ASP A 296 -19.75 -4.50 -9.69
CA ASP A 296 -19.91 -4.56 -11.18
C ASP A 296 -19.69 -3.21 -11.95
N ARG A 297 -18.85 -2.30 -11.46
CA ARG A 297 -18.48 -1.03 -12.10
C ARG A 297 -17.48 -1.31 -13.22
N ASP A 298 -17.91 -0.95 -14.43
CA ASP A 298 -17.08 -0.99 -15.64
C ASP A 298 -15.95 0.03 -15.55
N LEU A 299 -14.73 -0.45 -15.28
CA LEU A 299 -13.48 0.32 -15.26
C LEU A 299 -13.14 1.01 -16.59
N THR A 300 -13.85 0.71 -17.67
CA THR A 300 -13.66 1.35 -18.99
C THR A 300 -14.62 2.53 -19.22
N GLY A 301 -15.43 2.90 -18.23
CA GLY A 301 -16.34 4.05 -18.29
C GLY A 301 -15.61 5.41 -18.38
N PRO A 302 -16.23 6.46 -18.93
CA PRO A 302 -15.67 7.80 -18.85
C PRO A 302 -15.52 8.23 -17.38
N ARG A 303 -14.34 8.71 -16.99
CA ARG A 303 -14.14 9.43 -15.71
C ARG A 303 -15.11 10.62 -15.74
N LYS A 304 -16.07 10.66 -14.81
CA LYS A 304 -16.96 11.82 -14.64
C LYS A 304 -16.20 12.95 -13.96
#